data_AF-A0A7Y4YIA4-F1
#
_entry.id   AF-A0A7Y4YIA4-F1
#
_cell.length_a   1.000
_cell.length_b   1.000
_cell.length_c   1.000
_cell.angle_alpha   90.00
_cell.angle_beta   90.00
_cell.angle_gamma   90.00
#
_symmetry.space_group_name_H-M   'P 1'
#
loop_
_entity.id
_entity.type
_entity.pdbx_description
1 polymer ?
#
loop_
_entity_poly.entity_id
_entity_poly.type
_entity_poly.pdbx_seq_one_letter_code
_entity_poly.pdbx_strand_id
1 'polypeptide(L)'
;AMLDVTVPELPTAKPRYLMGVGMPEDLIEGVARGIDLFDCVVPSRHGRTGSLFTSFGRVVIKQARYIRDEQPIDPACGCPVCARYSRAYLHHLYQVKEMLSSRLNTIHNLWYFAELMGQIRSAIAQGTLRSFRDDFYRSRAASDVSAIDVAEADIHRHARLD
;
A
#
# COMPACT_ATOMS: atom_id res chain seq x y z
N ALA A 1 17.28 -10.63 -7.81
CA ALA A 1 18.56 -10.52 -8.52
C ALA A 1 19.73 -10.40 -7.53
N MET A 2 19.96 -9.25 -6.87
CA MET A 2 21.10 -9.13 -5.95
C MET A 2 20.94 -9.91 -4.64
N LEU A 3 19.74 -9.93 -4.05
CA LEU A 3 19.49 -10.67 -2.81
C LEU A 3 19.72 -12.19 -2.96
N ASP A 4 19.45 -12.74 -4.15
CA ASP A 4 19.66 -14.16 -4.45
C ASP A 4 21.16 -14.54 -4.39
N VAL A 5 22.04 -13.56 -4.60
CA VAL A 5 23.51 -13.72 -4.51
C VAL A 5 24.01 -13.40 -3.11
N THR A 6 23.52 -12.33 -2.47
CA THR A 6 24.09 -11.84 -1.21
C THR A 6 23.60 -12.60 0.02
N VAL A 7 22.32 -13.00 0.07
CA VAL A 7 21.75 -13.64 1.28
C VAL A 7 22.43 -14.96 1.62
N PRO A 8 22.75 -15.86 0.65
CA PRO A 8 23.43 -17.13 0.96
C PRO A 8 24.79 -16.95 1.64
N GLU A 9 25.48 -15.84 1.37
CA GLU A 9 26.78 -15.50 1.96
C GLU A 9 26.69 -14.94 3.39
N LEU A 10 25.49 -14.59 3.85
CA LEU A 10 25.27 -14.00 5.17
C LEU A 10 25.06 -15.08 6.25
N PRO A 11 25.62 -14.92 7.45
CA PRO A 11 25.46 -15.87 8.56
C PRO A 11 23.99 -16.17 8.86
N THR A 12 23.62 -17.45 8.86
CA THR A 12 22.23 -17.90 9.06
C THR A 12 21.70 -17.69 10.47
N ALA A 13 22.58 -17.63 11.47
CA ALA A 13 22.22 -17.43 12.86
C ALA A 13 22.10 -15.95 13.29
N LYS A 14 22.18 -15.00 12.34
CA LYS A 14 22.09 -13.56 12.62
C LYS A 14 20.98 -12.91 11.79
N PRO A 15 20.28 -11.90 12.34
CA PRO A 15 19.28 -11.16 11.57
C PRO A 15 19.89 -10.47 10.34
N ARG A 16 19.17 -10.50 9.22
CA ARG A 16 19.54 -9.83 7.97
C ARG A 16 18.68 -8.59 7.77
N TYR A 17 19.33 -7.43 7.70
CA TYR A 17 18.68 -6.13 7.59
C TYR A 17 18.86 -5.55 6.18
N LEU A 18 17.75 -5.27 5.50
CA LEU A 18 17.75 -4.62 4.20
C LEU A 18 17.39 -3.14 4.35
N MET A 19 18.41 -2.30 4.22
CA MET A 19 18.31 -0.87 4.49
C MET A 19 17.64 -0.09 3.35
N GLY A 20 16.72 0.81 3.68
CA GLY A 20 16.14 1.79 2.76
C GLY A 20 15.10 1.23 1.77
N VAL A 21 14.72 -0.03 1.92
CA VAL A 21 13.77 -0.72 1.05
C VAL A 21 12.41 -0.82 1.74
N GLY A 22 11.33 -0.54 1.02
CA GLY A 22 10.02 -0.54 1.68
C GLY A 22 8.82 -0.24 0.79
N MET A 23 8.81 -0.64 -0.48
CA MET A 23 7.53 -0.87 -1.14
C MET A 23 6.91 -2.19 -0.64
N PRO A 24 5.58 -2.33 -0.57
CA PRO A 24 4.93 -3.56 -0.12
C PRO A 24 5.43 -4.82 -0.85
N GLU A 25 5.65 -4.71 -2.15
CA GLU A 25 6.21 -5.76 -3.01
C GLU A 25 7.62 -6.14 -2.55
N ASP A 26 8.48 -5.15 -2.28
CA ASP A 26 9.85 -5.38 -1.83
C ASP A 26 9.93 -6.10 -0.49
N LEU A 27 8.98 -5.82 0.43
CA LEU A 27 8.94 -6.49 1.74
C LEU A 27 8.66 -7.99 1.57
N ILE A 28 7.66 -8.34 0.76
CA ILE A 28 7.29 -9.74 0.51
C ILE A 28 8.43 -10.47 -0.20
N GLU A 29 9.01 -9.84 -1.23
CA GLU A 29 10.12 -10.42 -1.99
C GLU A 29 11.40 -10.54 -1.16
N GLY A 30 11.69 -9.56 -0.30
CA GLY A 30 12.83 -9.58 0.61
C GLY A 30 12.70 -10.68 1.65
N VAL A 31 11.53 -10.82 2.27
CA VAL A 31 11.27 -11.89 3.25
C VAL A 31 11.31 -13.27 2.59
N ALA A 32 10.75 -13.43 1.39
CA ALA A 32 10.86 -14.68 0.62
C ALA A 32 12.31 -15.06 0.30
N ARG A 33 13.23 -14.10 0.36
CA ARG A 33 14.67 -14.27 0.19
C ARG A 33 15.44 -14.23 1.50
N GLY A 34 14.78 -14.31 2.66
CA GLY A 34 15.45 -14.45 3.96
C GLY A 34 15.92 -13.16 4.62
N ILE A 35 15.36 -12.00 4.25
CA ILE A 35 15.53 -10.75 4.99
C ILE A 35 14.57 -10.70 6.19
N ASP A 36 15.06 -10.22 7.33
CA ASP A 36 14.33 -10.19 8.60
C ASP A 36 13.89 -8.78 9.02
N LEU A 37 14.68 -7.76 8.64
CA LEU A 37 14.47 -6.37 9.06
C LEU A 37 14.46 -5.43 7.85
N PHE A 38 13.64 -4.39 7.94
CA PHE A 38 13.48 -3.37 6.92
C PHE A 38 13.30 -2.00 7.56
N ASP A 39 13.79 -0.96 6.89
CA ASP A 39 13.46 0.43 7.20
C ASP A 39 13.22 1.20 5.90
N CYS A 40 12.25 2.11 5.92
CA CYS A 40 12.03 2.99 4.80
C CYS A 40 11.20 4.21 5.18
N VAL A 41 11.47 5.33 4.51
CA VAL A 41 10.64 6.54 4.61
C VAL A 41 9.35 6.44 3.79
N VAL A 42 9.22 5.43 2.92
CA VAL A 42 8.12 5.26 1.96
C VAL A 42 6.74 5.48 2.57
N PRO A 43 6.36 4.85 3.71
CA PRO A 43 5.01 5.01 4.26
C PRO A 43 4.69 6.46 4.60
N SER A 44 5.62 7.15 5.25
CA SER A 44 5.44 8.54 5.70
C SER A 44 5.56 9.54 4.55
N ARG A 45 6.53 9.36 3.63
CA ARG A 45 6.72 10.21 2.46
C ARG A 45 5.50 10.17 1.54
N HIS A 46 4.99 8.97 1.26
CA HIS A 46 3.80 8.81 0.44
C HIS A 46 2.55 9.36 1.13
N GLY A 47 2.40 9.15 2.45
CA GLY A 47 1.28 9.70 3.21
C GLY A 47 1.21 11.23 3.09
N ARG A 48 2.35 11.92 3.30
CA ARG A 48 2.42 13.39 3.16
C ARG A 48 2.16 13.89 1.74
N THR A 49 2.48 13.11 0.72
CA THR A 49 2.26 13.46 -0.69
C THR A 49 0.91 13.00 -1.23
N GLY A 50 0.06 12.40 -0.40
CA GLY A 50 -1.31 12.01 -0.74
C GLY A 50 -1.42 10.67 -1.46
N SER A 51 -0.41 9.80 -1.33
CA SER A 51 -0.39 8.46 -1.87
C SER A 51 -0.54 7.44 -0.75
N LEU A 52 -1.59 6.64 -0.81
CA LEU A 52 -2.05 5.76 0.27
C LEU A 52 -2.04 4.31 -0.19
N PHE A 53 -1.47 3.43 0.63
CA PHE A 53 -1.42 2.00 0.33
C PHE A 53 -2.70 1.29 0.77
N THR A 54 -3.14 0.30 0.01
CA THR A 54 -4.36 -0.47 0.24
C THR A 54 -4.11 -1.94 -0.09
N SER A 55 -5.04 -2.80 0.31
CA SER A 55 -5.11 -4.22 -0.05
C SER A 55 -5.18 -4.47 -1.56
N PHE A 56 -5.66 -3.47 -2.33
CA PHE A 56 -5.81 -3.49 -3.78
C PHE A 56 -4.86 -2.50 -4.47
N GLY A 57 -3.66 -2.29 -3.94
CA GLY A 57 -2.68 -1.38 -4.54
C GLY A 57 -2.71 0.00 -3.91
N ARG A 58 -2.93 1.07 -4.68
CA ARG A 58 -2.65 2.44 -4.22
C ARG A 58 -3.76 3.44 -4.57
N VAL A 59 -4.13 4.25 -3.59
CA VAL A 59 -5.05 5.38 -3.73
C VAL A 59 -4.24 6.67 -3.74
N VAL A 60 -4.41 7.50 -4.77
CA VAL A 60 -3.80 8.84 -4.84
C VAL A 60 -4.87 9.87 -4.53
N ILE A 61 -4.98 10.27 -3.25
CA ILE A 61 -6.14 10.97 -2.70
C ILE A 61 -6.40 12.32 -3.35
N LYS A 62 -5.39 12.93 -3.99
CA LYS A 62 -5.52 14.19 -4.76
C LYS A 62 -6.31 14.07 -6.06
N GLN A 63 -6.57 12.84 -6.54
CA GLN A 63 -7.31 12.64 -7.79
C GLN A 63 -8.78 13.06 -7.62
N ALA A 64 -9.35 13.66 -8.67
CA ALA A 64 -10.71 14.21 -8.67
C ALA A 64 -11.81 13.14 -8.42
N ARG A 65 -11.57 11.87 -8.80
CA ARG A 65 -12.49 10.75 -8.53
C ARG A 65 -12.87 10.61 -7.05
N TYR A 66 -12.04 11.11 -6.13
CA TYR A 66 -12.28 11.00 -4.70
C TYR A 66 -13.08 12.16 -4.10
N ILE A 67 -13.44 13.20 -4.86
CA ILE A 67 -14.13 14.41 -4.33
C ILE A 67 -15.42 14.07 -3.55
N ARG A 68 -16.18 13.07 -4.02
CA ARG A 68 -17.47 12.66 -3.42
C ARG A 68 -17.47 11.19 -2.98
N ASP A 69 -16.29 10.62 -2.81
CA ASP A 69 -16.14 9.21 -2.46
C ASP A 69 -16.21 9.01 -0.94
N GLU A 70 -17.39 8.62 -0.45
CA GLU A 70 -17.65 8.45 0.99
C GLU A 70 -17.07 7.16 1.59
N GLN A 71 -16.47 6.29 0.78
CA GLN A 71 -15.84 5.05 1.25
C GLN A 71 -14.55 5.33 2.02
N PRO A 72 -14.09 4.40 2.88
CA PRO A 72 -12.77 4.47 3.51
C PRO A 72 -11.64 4.36 2.46
N ILE A 73 -10.40 4.64 2.89
CA ILE A 73 -9.22 4.47 2.04
C ILE A 73 -9.12 3.01 1.55
N ASP A 74 -9.28 2.07 2.48
CA ASP A 74 -9.27 0.63 2.24
C ASP A 74 -10.35 -0.04 3.11
N PRO A 75 -11.37 -0.68 2.52
CA PRO A 75 -12.43 -1.36 3.25
C PRO A 75 -11.94 -2.52 4.15
N ALA A 76 -10.78 -3.11 3.84
CA ALA A 76 -10.20 -4.19 4.63
C ALA A 76 -9.30 -3.69 5.77
N CYS A 77 -9.11 -2.37 5.92
CA CYS A 77 -8.19 -1.79 6.89
C CYS A 77 -8.88 -1.43 8.21
N GLY A 78 -8.41 -2.01 9.31
CA GLY A 78 -8.90 -1.73 10.67
C GLY A 78 -8.30 -0.49 11.35
N CYS A 79 -7.60 0.38 10.62
CA CYS A 79 -6.94 1.54 11.23
C CYS A 79 -7.95 2.61 11.68
N PRO A 80 -7.61 3.45 12.67
CA PRO A 80 -8.53 4.50 13.17
C PRO A 80 -8.89 5.56 12.13
N VAL A 81 -8.15 5.63 11.01
CA VAL A 81 -8.44 6.56 9.91
C VAL A 81 -9.55 5.99 9.03
N CYS A 82 -9.40 4.74 8.56
CA CYS A 82 -10.41 4.07 7.73
C CYS A 82 -11.74 3.89 8.48
N ALA A 83 -11.71 3.74 9.81
CA ALA A 83 -12.92 3.63 10.62
C ALA A 83 -13.71 4.94 10.78
N ARG A 84 -13.12 6.10 10.46
CA ARG A 84 -13.69 7.43 10.82
C ARG A 84 -13.80 8.40 9.65
N TYR A 85 -12.94 8.29 8.64
CA TYR A 85 -12.82 9.28 7.59
C TYR A 85 -12.98 8.65 6.22
N SER A 86 -13.75 9.34 5.36
CA SER A 86 -13.92 8.98 3.96
C SER A 86 -12.77 9.49 3.09
N ARG A 87 -12.64 8.91 1.89
CA ARG A 87 -11.73 9.40 0.86
C ARG A 87 -12.06 10.84 0.45
N ALA A 88 -13.34 11.22 0.39
CA ALA A 88 -13.79 12.59 0.14
C ALA A 88 -13.27 13.59 1.17
N TYR A 89 -13.34 13.24 2.46
CA TYR A 89 -12.86 14.13 3.52
C TYR A 89 -11.34 14.29 3.45
N LEU A 90 -10.60 13.19 3.24
CA LEU A 90 -9.14 13.24 3.10
C LEU A 90 -8.70 13.99 1.84
N HIS A 91 -9.42 13.84 0.73
CA HIS A 91 -9.23 14.62 -0.49
C HIS A 91 -9.41 16.10 -0.20
N HIS A 92 -10.52 16.49 0.44
CA HIS A 92 -10.77 17.88 0.83
C HIS A 92 -9.62 18.45 1.66
N LEU A 93 -9.24 17.79 2.76
CA LEU A 93 -8.13 18.23 3.62
C LEU A 93 -6.81 18.37 2.84
N TYR A 94 -6.54 17.47 1.90
CA TYR A 94 -5.35 17.55 1.06
C TYR A 94 -5.40 18.79 0.15
N GLN A 95 -6.54 19.03 -0.52
CA GLN A 95 -6.71 20.16 -1.44
C GLN A 95 -6.59 21.51 -0.73
N VAL A 96 -7.13 21.63 0.48
CA VAL A 96 -7.00 22.86 1.29
C VAL A 96 -5.64 22.97 2.00
N LYS A 97 -4.72 22.02 1.76
CA LYS A 97 -3.35 21.96 2.33
C LYS A 97 -3.33 21.92 3.85
N GLU A 98 -4.35 21.30 4.46
CA GLU A 98 -4.42 21.14 5.90
C GLU A 98 -3.43 20.07 6.38
N MET A 99 -2.65 20.40 7.42
CA MET A 99 -1.65 19.48 7.98
C MET A 99 -2.26 18.16 8.48
N LEU A 100 -3.54 18.20 8.87
CA LEU A 100 -4.27 17.02 9.29
C LEU A 100 -4.30 15.93 8.20
N SER A 101 -4.37 16.29 6.91
CA SER A 101 -4.30 15.33 5.80
C SER A 101 -3.02 14.50 5.89
N SER A 102 -1.87 15.18 5.99
CA SER A 102 -0.56 14.52 6.09
C SER A 102 -0.45 13.59 7.30
N ARG A 103 -1.02 13.98 8.45
CA ARG A 103 -1.02 13.17 9.67
C ARG A 103 -1.88 11.91 9.50
N LEU A 104 -3.13 12.06 9.07
CA LEU A 104 -4.06 10.93 8.89
C LEU A 104 -3.55 9.95 7.83
N ASN A 105 -3.09 10.46 6.69
CA ASN A 105 -2.52 9.66 5.61
C ASN A 105 -1.28 8.87 6.07
N THR A 106 -0.43 9.47 6.89
CA THR A 106 0.76 8.79 7.44
C THR A 106 0.36 7.71 8.44
N ILE A 107 -0.61 7.97 9.33
CA ILE A 107 -1.12 6.97 10.28
C ILE A 107 -1.66 5.75 9.54
N HIS A 108 -2.47 5.97 8.49
CA HIS A 108 -2.99 4.89 7.65
C HIS A 108 -1.88 4.07 7.01
N ASN A 109 -0.91 4.72 6.36
CA ASN A 109 0.19 4.01 5.71
C ASN A 109 1.06 3.22 6.70
N LEU A 110 1.38 3.80 7.86
CA LEU A 110 2.15 3.07 8.89
C LEU A 110 1.38 1.85 9.40
N TRP A 111 0.07 1.99 9.61
CA TRP A 111 -0.79 0.86 9.97
C TRP A 111 -0.77 -0.23 8.91
N TYR A 112 -0.96 0.14 7.64
CA TYR A 112 -0.93 -0.80 6.51
C TYR A 112 0.37 -1.61 6.49
N PHE A 113 1.52 -0.97 6.69
CA PHE A 113 2.82 -1.64 6.71
C PHE A 113 2.99 -2.56 7.92
N ALA A 114 2.56 -2.12 9.10
CA ALA A 114 2.60 -2.94 10.31
C ALA A 114 1.72 -4.20 10.17
N GLU A 115 0.52 -4.03 9.61
CA GLU A 115 -0.43 -5.12 9.33
C GLU A 115 0.14 -6.09 8.30
N LEU A 116 0.67 -5.59 7.18
CA LEU A 116 1.30 -6.41 6.14
C LEU A 116 2.43 -7.27 6.72
N MET A 117 3.33 -6.67 7.51
CA MET A 117 4.39 -7.42 8.17
C MET A 117 3.85 -8.43 9.21
N GLY A 118 2.73 -8.13 9.86
CA GLY A 118 2.00 -9.07 10.72
C GLY A 118 1.50 -10.29 9.94
N GLN A 119 0.85 -10.05 8.81
CA GLN A 119 0.34 -11.11 7.94
C GLN A 119 1.47 -11.98 7.37
N ILE A 120 2.57 -11.36 6.94
CA ILE A 120 3.77 -12.09 6.48
C ILE A 120 4.31 -13.00 7.59
N ARG A 121 4.45 -12.51 8.82
CA ARG A 121 4.91 -13.34 9.95
C ARG A 121 3.96 -14.51 10.22
N SER A 122 2.65 -14.29 10.18
CA SER A 122 1.67 -15.37 10.34
C SER A 122 1.77 -16.40 9.21
N ALA A 123 1.95 -15.96 7.96
CA ALA A 123 2.09 -16.86 6.82
C ALA A 123 3.38 -17.70 6.90
N ILE A 124 4.49 -17.15 7.40
CA ILE A 124 5.71 -17.91 7.68
C ILE A 124 5.44 -18.97 8.75
N ALA A 125 4.83 -18.58 9.89
CA ALA A 125 4.56 -19.50 10.99
C ALA A 125 3.64 -20.67 10.58
N GLN A 126 2.76 -20.45 9.60
CA GLN A 126 1.84 -21.44 9.05
C GLN A 126 2.41 -22.21 7.85
N GLY A 127 3.59 -21.86 7.34
CA GLY A 127 4.15 -22.45 6.12
C GLY A 127 3.41 -22.06 4.83
N THR A 128 2.62 -21.00 4.83
CA THR A 128 1.75 -20.57 3.73
C THR A 128 2.26 -19.32 2.99
N LEU A 129 3.51 -18.89 3.24
CA LEU A 129 4.10 -17.67 2.64
C LEU A 129 3.96 -17.62 1.11
N ARG A 130 4.14 -18.75 0.41
CA ARG A 130 3.99 -18.81 -1.05
C ARG A 130 2.56 -18.46 -1.50
N SER A 131 1.55 -19.05 -0.86
CA SER A 131 0.13 -18.74 -1.17
C SER A 131 -0.19 -17.29 -0.86
N PHE A 132 0.25 -16.81 0.31
CA PHE A 132 0.07 -15.42 0.72
C PHE A 132 0.65 -14.44 -0.31
N ARG A 133 1.86 -14.72 -0.81
CA ARG A 133 2.51 -13.93 -1.87
C ARG A 133 1.71 -13.96 -3.17
N ASP A 134 1.25 -15.14 -3.61
CA ASP A 134 0.45 -15.27 -4.84
C ASP A 134 -0.87 -14.49 -4.73
N ASP A 135 -1.55 -14.57 -3.58
CA ASP A 135 -2.80 -13.86 -3.31
C ASP A 135 -2.61 -12.33 -3.23
N PHE A 136 -1.50 -11.88 -2.63
CA PHE A 136 -1.13 -10.46 -2.57
C PHE A 136 -0.98 -9.83 -3.97
N TYR A 137 -0.35 -10.54 -4.92
CA TYR A 137 -0.23 -10.03 -6.29
C TYR A 137 -1.56 -10.13 -7.05
N ARG A 138 -2.35 -11.17 -6.80
CA ARG A 138 -3.67 -11.34 -7.43
C ARG A 138 -4.62 -10.19 -7.05
N SER A 139 -4.65 -9.79 -5.78
CA SER A 139 -5.55 -8.70 -5.32
C SER A 139 -5.23 -7.35 -5.97
N ARG A 140 -3.96 -7.12 -6.35
CA ARG A 140 -3.48 -5.88 -6.98
C ARG A 140 -3.64 -5.87 -8.51
N ALA A 141 -3.52 -7.03 -9.15
CA ALA A 141 -3.79 -7.13 -10.59
C ALA A 141 -5.26 -6.85 -10.90
N ALA A 142 -6.19 -7.28 -10.03
CA ALA A 142 -7.62 -7.05 -10.20
C ALA A 142 -8.02 -5.56 -10.14
N SER A 143 -7.30 -4.75 -9.35
CA SER A 143 -7.55 -3.31 -9.27
C SER A 143 -7.11 -2.53 -10.50
N ASP A 144 -6.01 -2.92 -11.16
CA ASP A 144 -5.55 -2.23 -12.37
C ASP A 144 -6.55 -2.40 -13.53
N VAL A 145 -7.19 -3.56 -13.62
CA VAL A 145 -8.28 -3.81 -14.60
C VAL A 145 -9.48 -2.90 -14.31
N SER A 146 -9.92 -2.81 -13.05
CA SER A 146 -11.04 -1.93 -12.67
C SER A 146 -10.76 -0.43 -12.88
N ALA A 147 -9.48 -0.01 -12.81
CA ALA A 147 -9.08 1.36 -13.05
C ALA A 147 -9.08 1.72 -14.55
N ILE A 148 -8.77 0.75 -15.43
CA ILE A 148 -8.87 0.90 -16.88
C ILE A 148 -10.34 1.03 -17.30
N ASP A 149 -11.23 0.19 -16.77
CA ASP A 149 -12.67 0.22 -17.08
C ASP A 149 -13.31 1.57 -16.68
N VAL A 150 -12.91 2.14 -15.54
CA VAL A 150 -13.37 3.46 -15.09
C VAL A 150 -12.80 4.58 -15.95
N ALA A 151 -11.53 4.49 -16.37
CA ALA A 151 -10.91 5.47 -17.25
C ALA A 151 -11.54 5.46 -18.65
N GLU A 152 -11.85 4.29 -19.20
CA GLU A 152 -12.56 4.16 -20.48
C GLU A 152 -13.99 4.72 -20.41
N ALA A 153 -14.70 4.48 -19.30
CA ALA A 153 -16.04 5.04 -19.07
C ALA A 153 -16.04 6.57 -18.94
N ASP A 154 -15.01 7.17 -18.34
CA ASP A 154 -14.87 8.63 -18.21
C ASP A 154 -14.48 9.32 -19.53
N ILE A 155 -13.67 8.65 -20.38
CA ILE A 155 -13.35 9.12 -21.74
C ILE A 155 -14.63 9.16 -22.60
N HIS A 156 -15.47 8.14 -22.52
CA HIS A 156 -16.74 8.06 -23.26
C HIS A 156 -17.85 9.00 -22.74
N ARG A 157 -17.71 9.56 -21.54
CA ARG A 157 -18.57 10.63 -21.02
C ARG A 157 -18.15 12.02 -21.50
N HIS A 158 -16.85 12.28 -21.64
CA HIS A 158 -16.36 13.57 -22.13
C HIS A 158 -16.50 13.72 -23.65
N ALA A 159 -16.47 12.63 -24.42
CA ALA A 159 -16.63 12.66 -25.88
C ALA A 159 -18.09 12.85 -26.39
N ARG A 160 -19.07 13.13 -25.51
CA ARG A 160 -20.49 13.38 -25.89
C ARG A 160 -20.98 14.78 -25.53
N LEU A 161 -20.08 15.70 -25.23
CA LEU A 161 -20.40 17.10 -24.88
C LEU A 161 -19.72 18.15 -25.77
N ASP A 162 -19.15 17.72 -26.90
CA ASP A 162 -18.63 18.62 -27.94
C ASP A 162 -19.51 18.54 -29.21
#